data_AF-A0A968RJW6-F1
#
_entry.id   AF-A0A968RJW6-F1
#
_cell.length_a   1.000
_cell.length_b   1.000
_cell.length_c   1.000
_cell.angle_alpha   90.00
_cell.angle_beta   90.00
_cell.angle_gamma   90.00
#
_symmetry.space_group_name_H-M   'P 1'
#
loop_
_entity.id
_entity.type
_entity.pdbx_description
1 polymer ?
#
loop_
_entity_poly.entity_id
_entity_poly.type
_entity_poly.pdbx_seq_one_letter_code
_entity_poly.pdbx_strand_id
1 'polypeptide(L)'
;MNKVFYFKPLLLLGCLASLLFVTACVDQDFDFPPEPVLGEAFENTVTIADLIATYHKPNTNPTQITDQVAISGIVIADDQSGNYFKEIVIQDQTGGIEIQLNATGLSNDFPVGRRVYINCQNLYIGDFAGVVQLGGSYDAVADRINRIDEVLINQIVVKGAIEGEPEPKLVTIEQLGAEKY
;
A
#
# COMPACT_ATOMS: atom_id res chain seq x y z
N MET A 1 -57.86 -57.00 -27.01
CA MET A 1 -56.92 -56.15 -27.79
C MET A 1 -56.32 -55.10 -26.86
N ASN A 2 -55.02 -54.86 -27.05
CA ASN A 2 -54.02 -54.40 -26.08
C ASN A 2 -54.27 -53.04 -25.40
N LYS A 3 -54.09 -52.99 -24.06
CA LYS A 3 -53.89 -51.73 -23.32
C LYS A 3 -52.38 -51.44 -23.28
N VAL A 4 -51.93 -50.45 -24.05
CA VAL A 4 -50.52 -50.03 -24.06
C VAL A 4 -50.31 -49.03 -22.93
N PHE A 5 -49.56 -49.44 -21.91
CA PHE A 5 -49.16 -48.60 -20.78
C PHE A 5 -48.11 -47.56 -21.24
N TYR A 6 -48.50 -46.30 -21.32
CA TYR A 6 -47.62 -45.15 -21.60
C TYR A 6 -47.16 -44.52 -20.26
N PHE A 7 -46.17 -45.11 -19.57
CA PHE A 7 -45.70 -44.58 -18.28
C PHE A 7 -44.19 -44.32 -18.18
N LYS A 8 -43.42 -44.33 -19.28
CA LYS A 8 -41.94 -44.27 -19.18
C LYS A 8 -41.15 -43.39 -20.17
N PRO A 9 -41.63 -42.23 -20.67
CA PRO A 9 -40.71 -41.26 -21.28
C PRO A 9 -40.36 -40.07 -20.36
N LEU A 10 -41.20 -39.75 -19.36
CA LEU A 10 -41.04 -38.55 -18.54
C LEU A 10 -39.96 -38.70 -17.44
N LEU A 11 -39.73 -39.93 -16.95
CA LEU A 11 -38.76 -40.22 -15.90
C LEU A 11 -37.31 -40.29 -16.43
N LEU A 12 -37.13 -40.58 -17.72
CA LEU A 12 -35.82 -40.63 -18.39
C LEU A 12 -35.29 -39.23 -18.75
N LEU A 13 -36.18 -38.29 -19.06
CA LEU A 13 -35.83 -36.90 -19.39
C LEU A 13 -35.40 -36.11 -18.13
N GLY A 14 -35.94 -36.46 -16.97
CA GLY A 14 -35.58 -35.86 -15.67
C GLY A 14 -34.16 -36.24 -15.21
N CYS A 15 -33.73 -37.50 -15.39
CA CYS A 15 -32.38 -37.94 -15.02
C CYS A 15 -31.27 -37.35 -15.90
N LEU A 16 -31.56 -37.02 -17.17
CA LEU A 16 -30.60 -36.38 -18.07
C LEU A 16 -30.43 -34.88 -17.76
N ALA A 17 -31.49 -34.22 -17.29
CA ALA A 17 -31.45 -32.82 -16.86
C ALA A 17 -30.67 -32.60 -15.55
N SER A 18 -30.62 -33.60 -14.65
CA SER A 18 -29.86 -33.53 -13.39
C SER A 18 -28.34 -33.61 -13.56
N LEU A 19 -27.83 -34.09 -14.70
CA LEU A 19 -26.40 -34.18 -15.00
C LEU A 19 -25.77 -32.82 -15.41
N LEU A 20 -26.60 -31.79 -15.67
CA LEU A 20 -26.13 -30.46 -16.07
C LEU A 20 -25.73 -29.54 -14.90
N PHE A 21 -25.94 -29.95 -13.64
CA PHE A 21 -25.72 -29.11 -12.46
C PHE A 21 -24.41 -29.39 -11.68
N VAL A 22 -23.59 -30.36 -12.10
CA VAL A 22 -22.42 -30.82 -11.30
C VAL A 22 -21.05 -30.42 -11.86
N THR A 23 -20.96 -29.45 -12.79
CA THR A 23 -19.68 -29.02 -13.38
C THR A 23 -19.32 -27.57 -13.06
N ALA A 24 -19.71 -27.08 -11.88
CA ALA A 24 -19.24 -25.80 -11.35
C ALA A 24 -18.34 -26.01 -10.13
N CYS A 25 -17.34 -26.89 -10.24
CA CYS A 25 -16.12 -26.71 -9.43
C CYS A 25 -15.32 -25.60 -10.11
N VAL A 26 -15.45 -24.38 -9.60
CA VAL A 26 -14.46 -23.34 -9.84
C VAL A 26 -13.21 -23.77 -9.06
N ASP A 27 -12.08 -23.94 -9.75
CA ASP A 27 -10.78 -23.98 -9.09
C ASP A 27 -10.66 -22.69 -8.26
N GLN A 28 -10.61 -22.83 -6.93
CA GLN A 28 -10.39 -21.70 -6.01
C GLN A 28 -8.91 -21.36 -5.85
N ASP A 29 -8.05 -21.98 -6.65
CA ASP A 29 -6.64 -21.66 -6.71
C ASP A 29 -6.51 -20.35 -7.49
N PHE A 30 -6.81 -19.27 -6.79
CA PHE A 30 -6.58 -17.91 -7.26
C PHE A 30 -5.06 -17.78 -7.44
N ASP A 31 -4.64 -17.59 -8.69
CA ASP A 31 -3.24 -17.35 -9.03
C ASP A 31 -2.84 -16.01 -8.41
N PHE A 32 -2.35 -16.06 -7.17
CA PHE A 32 -1.87 -14.88 -6.49
C PHE A 32 -0.66 -14.37 -7.28
N PRO A 33 -0.64 -13.08 -7.65
CA PRO A 33 0.54 -12.53 -8.30
C PRO A 33 1.75 -12.82 -7.39
N PRO A 34 2.88 -13.24 -7.98
CA PRO A 34 4.06 -13.54 -7.19
C PRO A 34 4.41 -12.32 -6.33
N GLU A 35 4.81 -12.57 -5.09
CA GLU A 35 5.31 -11.51 -4.22
C GLU A 35 6.46 -10.77 -4.91
N PRO A 36 6.54 -9.43 -4.77
CA PRO A 36 7.61 -8.68 -5.38
C PRO A 36 8.95 -9.21 -4.85
N VAL A 37 9.82 -9.63 -5.77
CA VAL A 37 11.20 -9.97 -5.41
C VAL A 37 11.92 -8.66 -5.09
N LEU A 38 12.18 -8.44 -3.81
CA LEU A 38 12.90 -7.27 -3.33
C LEU A 38 14.38 -7.41 -3.69
N GLY A 39 14.92 -6.44 -4.42
CA GLY A 39 16.35 -6.38 -4.74
C GLY A 39 17.20 -5.86 -3.58
N GLU A 40 18.52 -5.77 -3.82
CA GLU A 40 19.52 -5.34 -2.82
C GLU A 40 19.20 -3.99 -2.14
N ALA A 41 18.49 -3.09 -2.84
CA ALA A 41 18.03 -1.80 -2.32
C ALA A 41 17.15 -1.90 -1.05
N PHE A 42 16.59 -3.07 -0.75
CA PHE A 42 15.66 -3.30 0.36
C PHE A 42 16.22 -4.23 1.45
N GLU A 43 17.47 -4.68 1.35
CA GLU A 43 18.08 -5.59 2.33
C GLU A 43 18.14 -4.98 3.74
N ASN A 44 18.40 -3.67 3.82
CA ASN A 44 18.41 -2.90 5.06
C ASN A 44 17.07 -2.19 5.29
N THR A 45 16.00 -2.96 5.46
CA THR A 45 14.69 -2.40 5.83
C THR A 45 14.65 -2.10 7.33
N VAL A 46 14.45 -0.83 7.70
CA VAL A 46 14.30 -0.36 9.09
C VAL A 46 12.86 0.07 9.38
N THR A 47 12.54 0.34 10.64
CA THR A 47 11.23 0.88 11.02
C THR A 47 11.12 2.36 10.62
N ILE A 48 9.89 2.84 10.43
CA ILE A 48 9.65 4.24 10.09
C ILE A 48 10.14 5.15 11.22
N ALA A 49 9.92 4.78 12.49
CA ALA A 49 10.42 5.55 13.62
C ALA A 49 11.94 5.64 13.66
N ASP A 50 12.66 4.56 13.34
CA ASP A 50 14.13 4.57 13.31
C ASP A 50 14.67 5.45 12.18
N LEU A 51 14.04 5.41 11.00
CA LEU A 51 14.38 6.30 9.88
C LEU A 51 14.23 7.76 10.30
N ILE A 52 13.08 8.11 10.89
CA ILE A 52 12.79 9.47 11.36
C ILE A 52 13.81 9.88 12.42
N ALA A 53 14.02 9.07 13.45
CA ALA A 53 14.96 9.38 14.52
C ALA A 53 16.41 9.57 14.04
N THR A 54 16.79 8.89 12.95
CA THR A 54 18.14 8.95 12.40
C THR A 54 18.36 10.19 11.52
N TYR A 55 17.40 10.52 10.66
CA TYR A 55 17.61 11.51 9.59
C TYR A 55 16.78 12.79 9.71
N HIS A 56 15.62 12.75 10.37
CA HIS A 56 14.82 13.94 10.58
C HIS A 56 15.42 14.80 11.69
N LYS A 57 15.54 16.10 11.41
CA LYS A 57 16.07 17.10 12.33
C LYS A 57 15.07 18.25 12.43
N PRO A 58 14.25 18.30 13.49
CA PRO A 58 13.22 19.31 13.64
C PRO A 58 13.80 20.73 13.56
N ASN A 59 13.09 21.64 12.90
CA ASN A 59 13.48 23.05 12.73
C ASN A 59 14.80 23.24 11.96
N THR A 60 15.13 22.33 11.06
CA THR A 60 16.28 22.45 10.16
C THR A 60 15.90 22.09 8.73
N ASN A 61 16.79 22.42 7.78
CA ASN A 61 16.60 22.04 6.39
C ASN A 61 16.50 20.52 6.23
N PRO A 62 15.74 20.03 5.24
CA PRO A 62 15.67 18.62 4.89
C PRO A 62 17.05 17.97 4.74
N THR A 63 17.18 16.77 5.31
CA THR A 63 18.40 15.96 5.27
C THR A 63 18.34 15.00 4.07
N GLN A 64 19.42 14.91 3.30
CA GLN A 64 19.56 13.86 2.29
C GLN A 64 19.98 12.55 2.98
N ILE A 65 19.29 11.46 2.64
CA ILE A 65 19.61 10.11 3.11
C ILE A 65 20.65 9.52 2.15
N THR A 66 21.90 9.36 2.60
CA THR A 66 22.97 8.82 1.75
C THR A 66 23.13 7.30 1.87
N ASP A 67 22.64 6.74 2.96
CA ASP A 67 22.80 5.31 3.26
C ASP A 67 21.82 4.47 2.43
N GLN A 68 22.23 3.25 2.11
CA GLN A 68 21.35 2.26 1.50
C GLN A 68 20.42 1.69 2.57
N VAL A 69 19.29 2.35 2.76
CA VAL A 69 18.26 2.02 3.74
C VAL A 69 16.89 2.05 3.08
N ALA A 70 16.00 1.17 3.52
CA ALA A 70 14.63 1.12 3.08
C ALA A 70 13.66 1.11 4.26
N ILE A 71 12.40 1.43 3.99
CA ILE A 71 11.28 1.25 4.94
C ILE A 71 10.16 0.47 4.26
N SER A 72 9.31 -0.16 5.06
CA SER A 72 8.07 -0.78 4.60
C SER A 72 6.89 -0.30 5.44
N GLY A 73 5.76 -0.07 4.81
CA GLY A 73 4.53 0.33 5.48
C GLY A 73 3.30 -0.01 4.67
N ILE A 74 2.14 0.08 5.30
CA ILE A 74 0.83 -0.01 4.66
C ILE A 74 0.36 1.39 4.30
N VAL A 75 -0.14 1.58 3.09
CA VAL A 75 -0.79 2.82 2.66
C VAL A 75 -2.08 3.01 3.48
N ILE A 76 -2.19 4.15 4.16
CA ILE A 76 -3.36 4.53 4.98
C ILE A 76 -4.11 5.74 4.42
N ALA A 77 -3.50 6.48 3.50
CA ALA A 77 -4.17 7.53 2.76
C ALA A 77 -3.52 7.74 1.39
N ASP A 78 -4.33 8.12 0.41
CA ASP A 78 -3.95 8.34 -0.99
C ASP A 78 -4.72 9.53 -1.60
N ASP A 79 -4.47 9.78 -2.88
CA ASP A 79 -5.02 10.91 -3.63
C ASP A 79 -6.50 10.75 -4.05
N GLN A 80 -7.16 9.65 -3.73
CA GLN A 80 -8.54 9.38 -4.16
C GLN A 80 -9.53 10.41 -3.60
N SER A 81 -9.36 10.79 -2.33
CA SER A 81 -10.24 11.76 -1.65
C SER A 81 -9.91 13.21 -2.00
N GLY A 82 -8.78 13.46 -2.66
CA GLY A 82 -8.30 14.79 -3.04
C GLY A 82 -7.60 15.59 -1.93
N ASN A 83 -7.64 15.12 -0.67
CA ASN A 83 -6.94 15.78 0.44
C ASN A 83 -5.42 15.53 0.41
N TYR A 84 -4.99 14.36 -0.08
CA TYR A 84 -3.58 14.00 -0.24
C TYR A 84 -3.18 14.08 -1.71
N PHE A 85 -2.95 15.29 -2.22
CA PHE A 85 -2.68 15.47 -3.65
C PHE A 85 -1.23 15.13 -4.00
N LYS A 86 -1.04 14.11 -4.85
CA LYS A 86 0.29 13.67 -5.33
C LYS A 86 1.20 13.23 -4.17
N GLU A 87 0.61 12.53 -3.22
CA GLU A 87 1.28 11.94 -2.08
C GLU A 87 0.50 10.72 -1.58
N ILE A 88 1.20 9.82 -0.89
CA ILE A 88 0.59 8.74 -0.11
C ILE A 88 1.09 8.83 1.32
N VAL A 89 0.30 8.37 2.27
CA VAL A 89 0.72 8.21 3.66
C VAL A 89 0.87 6.73 3.94
N ILE A 90 2.02 6.35 4.47
CA ILE A 90 2.27 4.96 4.89
C ILE A 90 2.49 4.89 6.39
N GLN A 91 2.13 3.77 7.00
CA GLN A 91 2.46 3.49 8.38
C GLN A 91 2.93 2.06 8.59
N ASP A 92 3.78 1.88 9.60
CA ASP A 92 4.14 0.59 10.18
C ASP A 92 3.68 0.56 11.65
N GLN A 93 4.20 -0.38 12.44
CA GLN A 93 3.83 -0.50 13.86
C GLN A 93 4.43 0.62 14.74
N THR A 94 5.37 1.40 14.21
CA THR A 94 6.19 2.36 14.94
C THR A 94 5.81 3.81 14.65
N GLY A 95 5.28 4.10 13.47
CA GLY A 95 4.86 5.44 13.07
C GLY A 95 4.34 5.53 11.65
N GLY A 96 4.09 6.75 11.19
CA GLY A 96 3.67 7.05 9.82
C GLY A 96 4.50 8.17 9.21
N ILE A 97 4.57 8.19 7.88
CA ILE A 97 5.33 9.17 7.10
C ILE A 97 4.62 9.45 5.77
N GLU A 98 4.70 10.69 5.30
CA GLU A 98 4.20 11.07 3.99
C GLU A 98 5.25 10.85 2.91
N ILE A 99 4.82 10.35 1.75
CA ILE A 99 5.67 10.09 0.60
C ILE A 99 5.20 10.99 -0.55
N GLN A 100 6.06 11.93 -0.94
CA GLN A 100 5.79 12.94 -1.95
C GLN A 100 6.04 12.38 -3.36
N LEU A 101 4.99 12.16 -4.16
CA LEU A 101 5.04 11.43 -5.43
C LEU A 101 4.46 12.26 -6.58
N ASN A 102 5.25 12.60 -7.62
CA ASN A 102 4.80 13.53 -8.66
C ASN A 102 3.83 12.93 -9.70
N ALA A 103 3.02 11.94 -9.34
CA ALA A 103 2.03 11.29 -10.20
C ALA A 103 0.60 11.50 -9.70
N THR A 104 -0.39 11.33 -10.57
CA THR A 104 -1.82 11.42 -10.25
C THR A 104 -2.49 10.06 -10.38
N GLY A 105 -3.59 9.84 -9.67
CA GLY A 105 -4.27 8.56 -9.67
C GLY A 105 -3.45 7.51 -8.92
N LEU A 106 -2.73 7.95 -7.89
CA LEU A 106 -1.90 7.11 -7.03
C LEU A 106 -2.72 6.01 -6.39
N SER A 107 -4.00 6.25 -6.09
CA SER A 107 -4.94 5.25 -5.59
C SER A 107 -5.08 3.99 -6.47
N ASN A 108 -4.76 4.08 -7.77
CA ASN A 108 -4.79 2.91 -8.66
C ASN A 108 -3.60 1.96 -8.42
N ASP A 109 -2.43 2.52 -8.15
CA ASP A 109 -1.18 1.78 -7.95
C ASP A 109 -0.92 1.47 -6.46
N PHE A 110 -1.30 2.41 -5.61
CA PHE A 110 -1.07 2.45 -4.17
C PHE A 110 -2.41 2.66 -3.42
N PRO A 111 -3.41 1.79 -3.62
CA PRO A 111 -4.65 1.88 -2.85
C PRO A 111 -4.37 1.72 -1.36
N VAL A 112 -5.20 2.36 -0.53
CA VAL A 112 -5.25 2.11 0.91
C VAL A 112 -5.29 0.60 1.21
N GLY A 113 -4.48 0.16 2.18
CA GLY A 113 -4.30 -1.22 2.57
C GLY A 113 -3.24 -2.00 1.79
N ARG A 114 -2.59 -1.39 0.79
CA ARG A 114 -1.44 -2.00 0.11
C ARG A 114 -0.15 -1.82 0.91
N ARG A 115 0.65 -2.88 1.03
CA ARG A 115 2.03 -2.77 1.48
C ARG A 115 2.91 -2.17 0.41
N VAL A 116 3.79 -1.25 0.79
CA VAL A 116 4.84 -0.72 -0.09
C VAL A 116 6.19 -0.82 0.60
N TYR A 117 7.24 -0.84 -0.24
CA TYR A 117 8.63 -0.78 0.17
C TYR A 117 9.27 0.43 -0.50
N ILE A 118 10.02 1.23 0.25
CA ILE A 118 10.58 2.48 -0.24
C ILE A 118 12.09 2.47 -0.05
N ASN A 119 12.82 2.51 -1.15
CA ASN A 119 14.26 2.77 -1.12
C ASN A 119 14.48 4.23 -0.76
N CYS A 120 15.05 4.50 0.41
CA CYS A 120 15.22 5.84 0.93
C CYS A 120 16.53 6.50 0.48
N GLN A 121 17.43 5.74 -0.15
CA GLN A 121 18.72 6.28 -0.60
C GLN A 121 18.53 7.40 -1.62
N ASN A 122 19.25 8.50 -1.40
CA ASN A 122 19.20 9.76 -2.16
C ASN A 122 17.90 10.54 -2.06
N LEU A 123 16.94 10.11 -1.24
CA LEU A 123 15.76 10.89 -0.92
C LEU A 123 16.07 11.93 0.15
N TYR A 124 15.21 12.93 0.25
CA TYR A 124 15.26 13.97 1.27
C TYR A 124 14.14 13.76 2.26
N ILE A 125 14.49 13.80 3.55
CA ILE A 125 13.55 13.75 4.66
C ILE A 125 13.55 15.09 5.41
N GLY A 126 12.36 15.55 5.75
CA GLY A 126 12.13 16.83 6.41
C GLY A 126 10.69 16.86 6.91
N ASP A 127 10.21 18.04 7.29
CA ASP A 127 8.83 18.21 7.68
C ASP A 127 8.22 19.48 7.10
N PHE A 128 6.90 19.47 6.95
CA PHE A 128 6.11 20.65 6.67
C PHE A 128 4.97 20.71 7.68
N ALA A 129 4.92 21.80 8.45
CA ALA A 129 3.95 22.00 9.54
C ALA A 129 3.92 20.83 10.56
N GLY A 130 5.09 20.24 10.86
CA GLY A 130 5.23 19.15 11.81
C GLY A 130 4.91 17.75 11.25
N VAL A 131 4.50 17.66 9.98
CA VAL A 131 4.30 16.37 9.31
C VAL A 131 5.58 15.96 8.60
N VAL A 132 6.15 14.81 8.97
CA VAL A 132 7.40 14.30 8.36
C VAL A 132 7.11 13.75 6.97
N GLN A 133 7.94 14.14 6.01
CA GLN A 133 7.78 13.84 4.59
C GLN A 133 9.09 13.33 3.97
N LEU A 134 8.94 12.45 2.98
CA LEU A 134 10.02 11.93 2.16
C LEU A 134 9.80 12.32 0.69
N GLY A 135 10.81 12.89 0.03
CA GLY A 135 10.71 13.29 -1.37
C GLY A 135 12.03 13.25 -2.14
N GLY A 136 11.99 13.65 -3.41
CA GLY A 136 13.08 13.41 -4.36
C GLY A 136 14.20 14.44 -4.34
N SER A 137 13.93 15.67 -3.91
CA SER A 137 14.95 16.73 -3.82
C SER A 137 14.55 17.81 -2.83
N TYR A 138 15.50 18.65 -2.44
CA TYR A 138 15.27 19.82 -1.61
C TYR A 138 15.48 21.12 -2.41
N ASP A 139 14.47 21.99 -2.43
CA ASP A 139 14.56 23.35 -2.97
C ASP A 139 14.91 24.32 -1.85
N ALA A 140 16.18 24.73 -1.78
CA ALA A 140 16.67 25.66 -0.75
C ALA A 140 16.16 27.09 -0.91
N VAL A 141 15.62 27.47 -2.07
CA VAL A 141 15.05 28.81 -2.29
C VAL A 141 13.62 28.86 -1.78
N ALA A 142 12.85 27.82 -2.08
CA ALA A 142 11.46 27.69 -1.62
C ALA A 142 11.32 27.03 -0.24
N ASP A 143 12.43 26.57 0.34
CA ASP A 143 12.52 25.85 1.61
C ASP A 143 11.51 24.69 1.71
N ARG A 144 11.54 23.79 0.71
CA ARG A 144 10.62 22.65 0.66
C ARG A 144 11.22 21.41 0.02
N ILE A 145 10.66 20.26 0.39
CA ILE A 145 10.89 19.02 -0.32
C ILE A 145 10.07 19.01 -1.62
N ASN A 146 10.72 18.69 -2.73
CA ASN A 146 10.06 18.41 -3.99
C ASN A 146 9.71 16.93 -4.07
N ARG A 147 8.63 16.64 -4.79
CA ARG A 147 8.14 15.28 -5.03
C ARG A 147 9.14 14.43 -5.80
N ILE A 148 9.09 13.12 -5.58
CA ILE A 148 9.79 12.12 -6.39
C ILE A 148 9.22 12.16 -7.81
N ASP A 149 10.08 12.29 -8.80
CA ASP A 149 9.67 12.32 -10.20
C ASP A 149 8.97 11.01 -10.62
N GLU A 150 7.90 11.14 -11.40
CA GLU A 150 7.04 10.02 -11.81
C GLU A 150 7.82 8.85 -12.43
N VAL A 151 8.83 9.17 -13.24
CA VAL A 151 9.70 8.19 -13.91
C VAL A 151 10.55 7.36 -12.94
N LEU A 152 10.77 7.84 -11.71
CA LEU A 152 11.55 7.18 -10.67
C LEU A 152 10.66 6.42 -9.67
N ILE A 153 9.34 6.68 -9.65
CA ILE A 153 8.43 6.10 -8.65
C ILE A 153 8.51 4.57 -8.66
N ASN A 154 8.44 3.92 -9.82
CA ASN A 154 8.50 2.46 -9.90
C ASN A 154 9.88 1.86 -9.59
N GLN A 155 10.93 2.69 -9.49
CA GLN A 155 12.26 2.26 -9.07
C GLN A 155 12.45 2.40 -7.56
N ILE A 156 11.84 3.43 -6.98
CA ILE A 156 11.96 3.77 -5.55
C ILE A 156 10.91 3.05 -4.71
N VAL A 157 9.69 2.92 -5.22
CA VAL A 157 8.53 2.36 -4.53
C VAL A 157 8.14 1.04 -5.16
N VAL A 158 8.33 -0.04 -4.42
CA VAL A 158 7.93 -1.39 -4.83
C VAL A 158 6.57 -1.74 -4.21
N LYS A 159 5.64 -2.20 -5.06
CA LYS A 159 4.29 -2.59 -4.69
C LYS A 159 4.28 -3.99 -4.08
N GLY A 160 3.91 -4.09 -2.80
CA GLY A 160 3.64 -5.34 -2.09
C GLY A 160 2.20 -5.82 -2.24
N ALA A 161 1.85 -6.82 -1.42
CA ALA A 161 0.51 -7.38 -1.35
C ALA A 161 -0.52 -6.37 -0.79
N ILE A 162 -1.80 -6.62 -1.05
CA ILE A 162 -2.90 -5.90 -0.40
C ILE A 162 -3.23 -6.66 0.89
N GLU A 163 -2.98 -6.02 2.03
CA GLU A 163 -3.16 -6.58 3.37
C GLU A 163 -4.40 -6.02 4.09
N GLY A 164 -4.97 -4.93 3.57
CA GLY A 164 -6.08 -4.21 4.19
C GLY A 164 -5.58 -3.11 5.13
N GLU A 165 -6.52 -2.34 5.68
CA GLU A 165 -6.18 -1.25 6.59
C GLU A 165 -5.69 -1.79 7.96
N PRO A 166 -4.62 -1.21 8.52
CA PRO A 166 -4.16 -1.56 9.85
C PRO A 166 -5.21 -1.19 10.91
N GLU A 167 -5.41 -2.07 11.90
CA GLU A 167 -6.37 -1.82 12.97
C GLU A 167 -5.98 -0.57 13.80
N PRO A 168 -6.89 0.42 13.94
CA PRO A 168 -6.61 1.61 14.73
C PRO A 168 -6.35 1.28 16.20
N LYS A 169 -5.31 1.90 16.77
CA LYS A 169 -5.03 1.75 18.20
C LYS A 169 -6.12 2.45 19.01
N LEU A 170 -6.85 1.67 19.81
CA LEU A 170 -7.77 2.22 20.80
C LEU A 170 -6.99 2.99 21.86
N VAL A 171 -7.25 4.29 21.93
CA VAL A 171 -6.68 5.19 22.95
C VAL A 171 -7.81 5.81 23.75
N THR A 172 -7.60 5.94 25.06
CA THR A 172 -8.54 6.67 25.93
C THR A 172 -8.28 8.17 25.84
N ILE A 173 -9.27 8.99 26.24
CA ILE A 173 -9.11 10.45 26.28
C ILE A 173 -7.90 10.86 27.13
N GLU A 174 -7.65 10.15 28.22
CA GLU A 174 -6.52 10.38 29.13
C GLU A 174 -5.15 10.10 28.47
N GLN A 175 -5.13 9.27 27.42
CA GLN A 175 -3.92 8.95 26.64
C GLN A 175 -3.69 9.93 25.48
N LEU A 176 -4.64 10.84 25.22
CA LEU A 176 -4.47 11.95 24.29
C LEU A 176 -3.83 13.12 25.06
N GLY A 177 -2.51 13.24 25.00
CA GLY A 177 -1.73 14.27 25.71
C GLY A 177 -0.68 14.94 24.83
N ALA A 178 -0.31 16.18 25.19
CA ALA A 178 0.55 17.12 24.44
C ALA A 178 2.02 16.71 24.23
N GLU A 179 2.41 15.47 24.58
CA GLU A 179 3.80 14.98 24.45
C GLU A 179 4.04 14.18 23.16
N LYS A 180 3.08 14.15 22.23
CA LYS A 180 3.15 13.39 20.98
C LYS A 180 3.08 14.21 19.69
N TYR A 181 3.15 15.54 19.80
CA TYR A 181 3.24 16.46 18.67
C TYR A 181 4.42 17.39 18.88
#